data_AF-D2I4Y3-F1
#
_entry.id   AF-D2I4Y3-F1
#
_cell.length_a   1.000
_cell.length_b   1.000
_cell.length_c   1.000
_cell.angle_alpha   90.00
_cell.angle_beta   90.00
_cell.angle_gamma   90.00
#
_symmetry.space_group_name_H-M   'P 1'
#
loop_
_entity.id
_entity.type
_entity.pdbx_description
1 polymer ?
#
loop_
_entity_poly.entity_id
_entity_poly.type
_entity_poly.pdbx_seq_one_letter_code
_entity_poly.pdbx_strand_id
1 'polypeptide(L)'
;SDLIQYINGTNMSVEHLADVLSEKTGSSSWVVVFKALVTVHHLMVHGNERFIQHLASRNSLFTLHNFLDKSVIEGYTMSTFIRRYSRYLNEKSLAYRLIASDITKTKRGMDGMMRTMDTKQLLNTLPVIQTQFDALLNFNANPDELTNGIIHAAFMLLFKDSLRLFAAYNEGILNLLDKYFDMRKNQCKESLDIYIKFLERTTTLAQFLNVAQ
;
A
#
# COMPACT_ATOMS: atom_id res chain seq x y z
N SER A 1 -13.74 16.84 0.42
CA SER A 1 -13.52 17.66 1.63
C SER A 1 -14.25 17.08 2.83
N ASP A 2 -15.51 16.68 2.68
CA ASP A 2 -16.43 16.50 3.81
C ASP A 2 -16.14 15.23 4.64
N LEU A 3 -15.77 14.12 4.00
CA LEU A 3 -15.39 12.89 4.74
C LEU A 3 -14.09 13.05 5.55
N ILE A 4 -13.11 13.80 5.03
CA ILE A 4 -11.86 14.07 5.75
C ILE A 4 -12.13 14.95 6.97
N GLN A 5 -12.96 15.99 6.82
CA GLN A 5 -13.38 16.82 7.94
C GLN A 5 -14.16 16.00 8.98
N TYR A 6 -15.03 15.10 8.55
CA TYR A 6 -15.80 14.21 9.44
C TYR A 6 -14.88 13.34 10.32
N ILE A 7 -13.91 12.62 9.73
CA ILE A 7 -13.01 11.75 10.52
C ILE A 7 -12.00 12.52 11.38
N ASN A 8 -11.77 13.80 11.11
CA ASN A 8 -10.94 14.65 11.96
C ASN A 8 -11.67 15.10 13.24
N GLY A 9 -12.98 14.89 13.34
CA GLY A 9 -13.79 15.31 14.49
C GLY A 9 -13.57 14.45 15.73
N THR A 10 -13.80 13.14 15.64
CA THR A 10 -13.77 12.22 16.81
C THR A 10 -13.26 10.81 16.45
N ASN A 11 -12.92 10.01 17.47
CA ASN A 11 -12.64 8.58 17.24
C ASN A 11 -13.90 7.82 16.79
N MET A 12 -15.08 8.16 17.32
CA MET A 12 -16.35 7.56 16.91
C MET A 12 -16.65 7.75 15.42
N SER A 13 -16.31 8.91 14.85
CA SER A 13 -16.46 9.17 13.42
C SER A 13 -15.52 8.31 12.56
N VAL A 14 -14.33 7.98 13.05
CA VAL A 14 -13.39 7.07 12.38
C VAL A 14 -13.95 5.65 12.35
N GLU A 15 -14.39 5.15 13.50
CA GLU A 15 -14.93 3.78 13.63
C GLU A 15 -16.17 3.61 12.75
N HIS A 16 -17.13 4.53 12.88
CA HIS A 16 -18.36 4.51 12.10
C HIS A 16 -18.09 4.53 10.59
N LEU A 17 -17.20 5.41 10.12
CA LEU A 17 -16.92 5.49 8.69
C LEU A 17 -16.22 4.22 8.18
N ALA A 18 -15.31 3.64 8.97
CA ALA A 18 -14.66 2.38 8.61
C ALA A 18 -15.68 1.24 8.49
N ASP A 19 -16.66 1.17 9.39
CA ASP A 19 -17.73 0.16 9.34
C ASP A 19 -18.64 0.34 8.13
N VAL A 20 -19.11 1.57 7.87
CA VAL A 20 -19.91 1.89 6.68
C VAL A 20 -19.17 1.50 5.40
N LEU A 21 -17.88 1.83 5.28
CA LEU A 21 -17.08 1.46 4.11
C LEU A 21 -16.87 -0.04 3.99
N SER A 22 -16.66 -0.73 5.12
CA SER A 22 -16.57 -2.19 5.17
C SER A 22 -17.86 -2.85 4.68
N GLU A 23 -19.02 -2.39 5.13
CA GLU A 23 -20.32 -2.88 4.67
C GLU A 23 -20.51 -2.69 3.16
N LYS A 24 -20.08 -1.55 2.61
CA LYS A 24 -20.16 -1.31 1.15
C LYS A 24 -19.31 -2.28 0.33
N THR A 25 -18.24 -2.84 0.90
CA THR A 25 -17.47 -3.88 0.21
C THR A 25 -18.20 -5.23 0.10
N GLY A 26 -19.28 -5.44 0.83
CA GLY A 26 -20.16 -6.61 0.70
C GLY A 26 -21.16 -6.55 -0.46
N SER A 27 -21.18 -5.45 -1.22
CA SER A 27 -22.04 -5.30 -2.40
C SER A 27 -21.64 -6.25 -3.53
N SER A 28 -22.62 -6.71 -4.32
CA SER A 28 -22.35 -7.45 -5.57
C SER A 28 -21.90 -6.56 -6.72
N SER A 29 -22.22 -5.27 -6.68
CA SER A 29 -21.83 -4.29 -7.72
C SER A 29 -20.35 -3.91 -7.61
N TRP A 30 -19.61 -4.14 -8.69
CA TRP A 30 -18.19 -3.74 -8.80
C TRP A 30 -17.99 -2.24 -8.57
N VAL A 31 -18.92 -1.40 -9.04
CA VAL A 31 -18.85 0.06 -8.90
C VAL A 31 -18.85 0.46 -7.43
N VAL A 32 -19.76 -0.13 -6.64
CA VAL A 32 -19.89 0.17 -5.21
C VAL A 32 -18.66 -0.28 -4.45
N VAL A 33 -18.23 -1.53 -4.68
CA VAL A 33 -17.07 -2.11 -3.98
C VAL A 33 -15.80 -1.34 -4.31
N PHE A 34 -15.55 -1.05 -5.59
CA PHE A 34 -14.32 -0.37 -6.00
C PHE A 34 -14.28 1.07 -5.49
N LYS A 35 -15.40 1.82 -5.55
CA LYS A 35 -15.47 3.17 -4.94
C LYS A 35 -15.25 3.14 -3.43
N ALA A 36 -15.73 2.12 -2.72
CA ALA A 36 -15.48 1.97 -1.29
C ALA A 36 -13.98 1.76 -1.01
N LEU A 37 -13.30 0.89 -1.76
CA LEU A 37 -11.86 0.68 -1.64
C LEU A 37 -11.05 1.96 -1.95
N VAL A 38 -11.40 2.67 -3.03
CA VAL A 38 -10.74 3.95 -3.39
C VAL A 38 -10.94 4.99 -2.28
N THR A 39 -12.13 5.04 -1.69
CA THR A 39 -12.42 5.95 -0.57
C THR A 39 -11.60 5.60 0.66
N VAL A 40 -11.49 4.31 1.01
CA VAL A 40 -10.63 3.84 2.11
C VAL A 40 -9.17 4.24 1.87
N HIS A 41 -8.64 3.98 0.67
CA HIS A 41 -7.27 4.36 0.34
C HIS A 41 -7.07 5.88 0.44
N HIS A 42 -8.02 6.67 -0.08
CA HIS A 42 -7.97 8.13 0.02
C HIS A 42 -7.92 8.61 1.48
N LEU A 43 -8.70 8.00 2.38
CA LEU A 43 -8.69 8.32 3.81
C LEU A 43 -7.40 7.85 4.50
N MET A 44 -6.83 6.70 4.12
CA MET A 44 -5.52 6.27 4.62
C MET A 44 -4.42 7.28 4.25
N VAL A 45 -4.47 7.85 3.05
CA VAL A 45 -3.45 8.79 2.55
C VAL A 45 -3.66 10.22 3.06
N HIS A 46 -4.88 10.73 2.99
CA HIS A 46 -5.18 12.16 3.22
C HIS A 46 -5.94 12.43 4.53
N GLY A 47 -6.49 11.40 5.17
CA GLY A 47 -7.20 11.50 6.43
C GLY A 47 -6.29 11.52 7.66
N ASN A 48 -6.93 11.58 8.83
CA ASN A 48 -6.25 11.45 10.11
C ASN A 48 -5.55 10.08 10.23
N GLU A 49 -4.39 10.05 10.88
CA GLU A 49 -3.66 8.80 11.13
C GLU A 49 -4.49 7.79 11.95
N ARG A 50 -5.40 8.27 12.80
CA ARG A 50 -6.35 7.42 13.54
C ARG A 50 -7.15 6.49 12.64
N PHE A 51 -7.41 6.89 11.38
CA PHE A 51 -8.14 6.03 10.44
C PHE A 51 -7.34 4.77 10.09
N ILE A 52 -6.09 4.91 9.63
CA ILE A 52 -5.25 3.75 9.31
C ILE A 52 -4.90 2.94 10.56
N GLN A 53 -4.72 3.59 11.73
CA GLN A 53 -4.54 2.91 13.01
C GLN A 53 -5.72 1.99 13.34
N HIS A 54 -6.95 2.49 13.19
CA HIS A 54 -8.16 1.71 13.40
C HIS A 54 -8.22 0.52 12.43
N LEU A 55 -7.93 0.71 11.15
CA LEU A 55 -7.91 -0.39 10.18
C LEU A 55 -6.83 -1.43 10.49
N ALA A 56 -5.66 -0.99 10.95
CA ALA A 56 -4.52 -1.86 11.30
C ALA A 56 -4.79 -2.72 12.54
N SER A 57 -5.70 -2.28 13.43
CA SER A 57 -6.14 -3.08 14.58
C SER A 57 -6.94 -4.32 14.19
N ARG A 58 -7.48 -4.38 12.96
CA ARG A 58 -8.27 -5.50 12.46
C ARG A 58 -7.38 -6.63 11.94
N ASN A 59 -7.80 -7.88 12.13
CA ASN A 59 -7.08 -9.04 11.60
C ASN A 59 -7.17 -9.16 10.08
N SER A 60 -8.32 -8.80 9.50
CA SER A 60 -8.54 -8.71 8.07
C SER A 60 -9.40 -7.48 7.79
N LEU A 61 -8.96 -6.63 6.86
CA LEU A 61 -9.69 -5.42 6.48
C LEU A 61 -10.72 -5.73 5.38
N PHE A 62 -10.31 -6.44 4.33
CA PHE A 62 -11.18 -6.87 3.24
C PHE A 62 -11.01 -8.35 2.88
N THR A 63 -12.11 -9.06 2.66
CA THR A 63 -12.14 -10.46 2.22
C THR A 63 -12.64 -10.60 0.78
N LEU A 64 -11.99 -9.92 -0.16
CA LEU A 64 -12.44 -9.81 -1.55
C LEU A 64 -11.71 -10.72 -2.54
N HIS A 65 -10.90 -11.68 -2.09
CA HIS A 65 -10.07 -12.55 -2.93
C HIS A 65 -10.86 -13.34 -4.02
N ASN A 66 -12.14 -13.63 -3.77
CA ASN A 66 -13.05 -14.28 -4.72
C ASN A 66 -14.12 -13.35 -5.31
N PHE A 67 -13.98 -12.02 -5.15
CA PHE A 67 -14.94 -11.06 -5.66
C PHE A 67 -15.10 -11.20 -7.18
N LEU A 68 -16.36 -11.26 -7.63
CA LEU A 68 -16.70 -11.39 -9.05
C LEU A 68 -18.10 -10.83 -9.32
N ASP A 69 -18.15 -9.78 -10.13
CA ASP A 69 -19.37 -9.22 -10.69
C ASP A 69 -19.51 -9.66 -12.15
N LYS A 70 -20.56 -10.42 -12.47
CA LYS A 70 -20.86 -10.91 -13.83
C LYS A 70 -22.02 -10.16 -14.49
N SER A 71 -22.52 -9.08 -13.87
CA SER A 71 -23.70 -8.35 -14.36
C SER A 71 -23.45 -7.67 -15.71
N VAL A 72 -22.22 -7.20 -15.96
CA VAL A 72 -21.78 -6.56 -17.19
C VAL A 72 -20.33 -6.93 -17.50
N ILE A 73 -19.91 -6.82 -18.77
CA ILE A 73 -18.55 -7.15 -19.23
C ILE A 73 -17.50 -6.38 -18.43
N GLU A 74 -17.72 -5.08 -18.21
CA GLU A 74 -16.83 -4.25 -17.42
C GLU A 74 -16.70 -4.75 -15.97
N GLY A 75 -17.78 -5.27 -15.38
CA GLY A 75 -17.76 -5.83 -14.03
C GLY A 75 -16.84 -7.04 -13.91
N TYR A 76 -16.80 -7.89 -14.93
CA TYR A 76 -15.89 -9.04 -14.97
C TYR A 76 -14.43 -8.58 -14.97
N THR A 77 -14.08 -7.61 -15.82
CA THR A 77 -12.74 -7.02 -15.90
C THR A 77 -12.35 -6.32 -14.59
N MET A 78 -13.22 -5.45 -14.07
CA MET A 78 -12.98 -4.69 -12.85
C MET A 78 -12.87 -5.57 -11.60
N SER A 79 -13.50 -6.74 -11.59
CA SER A 79 -13.38 -7.71 -10.48
C SER A 79 -11.94 -8.17 -10.27
N THR A 80 -11.13 -8.26 -11.33
CA THR A 80 -9.70 -8.59 -11.22
C THR A 80 -8.92 -7.47 -10.54
N PHE A 81 -9.18 -6.21 -10.90
CA PHE A 81 -8.54 -5.05 -10.26
C PHE A 81 -8.99 -4.85 -8.82
N ILE A 82 -10.27 -5.09 -8.50
CA ILE A 82 -10.78 -5.05 -7.12
C ILE A 82 -10.04 -6.06 -6.23
N ARG A 83 -9.83 -7.29 -6.71
CA ARG A 83 -9.06 -8.31 -5.99
C ARG A 83 -7.62 -7.89 -5.72
N ARG A 84 -6.93 -7.35 -6.73
CA ARG A 84 -5.55 -6.88 -6.60
C ARG A 84 -5.44 -5.65 -5.69
N TYR A 85 -6.35 -4.69 -5.85
CA TYR A 85 -6.37 -3.45 -5.08
C TYR A 85 -6.71 -3.68 -3.61
N SER A 86 -7.70 -4.52 -3.32
CA SER A 86 -8.03 -4.91 -1.93
C SER A 86 -6.87 -5.62 -1.24
N ARG A 87 -6.12 -6.48 -1.97
CA ARG A 87 -4.89 -7.09 -1.46
C ARG A 87 -3.87 -6.02 -1.07
N TYR A 88 -3.62 -5.03 -1.93
CA TYR A 88 -2.72 -3.93 -1.60
C TYR A 88 -3.16 -3.16 -0.33
N LEU A 89 -4.45 -2.85 -0.18
CA LEU A 89 -4.94 -2.14 1.02
C LEU A 89 -4.81 -2.97 2.30
N ASN A 90 -5.04 -4.29 2.21
CA ASN A 90 -4.77 -5.20 3.32
C ASN A 90 -3.28 -5.18 3.70
N GLU A 91 -2.37 -5.25 2.72
CA GLU A 91 -0.92 -5.22 2.97
C GLU A 91 -0.45 -3.85 3.50
N LYS A 92 -1.03 -2.74 3.03
CA LYS A 92 -0.75 -1.40 3.58
C LYS A 92 -1.16 -1.31 5.06
N SER A 93 -2.32 -1.84 5.41
CA SER A 93 -2.80 -1.90 6.81
C SER A 93 -1.90 -2.79 7.68
N LEU A 94 -1.50 -3.97 7.17
CA LEU A 94 -0.60 -4.88 7.87
C LEU A 94 0.80 -4.27 8.05
N ALA A 95 1.35 -3.62 7.02
CA ALA A 95 2.63 -2.93 7.09
C ALA A 95 2.60 -1.83 8.14
N TYR A 96 1.52 -1.05 8.22
CA TYR A 96 1.33 -0.07 9.29
C TYR A 96 1.38 -0.72 10.67
N ARG A 97 0.69 -1.86 10.88
CA ARG A 97 0.72 -2.59 12.15
C ARG A 97 2.12 -3.08 12.52
N LEU A 98 2.86 -3.62 11.55
CA LEU A 98 4.19 -4.22 11.80
C LEU A 98 5.28 -3.17 12.03
N ILE A 99 5.18 -2.01 11.36
CA ILE A 99 6.17 -0.91 11.45
C ILE A 99 5.76 0.12 12.52
N ALA A 100 4.50 0.09 12.97
CA ALA A 100 3.87 1.10 13.83
C ALA A 100 3.89 2.53 13.24
N SER A 101 3.96 2.64 11.92
CA SER A 101 3.94 3.91 11.19
C SER A 101 3.59 3.69 9.72
N ASP A 102 2.98 4.69 9.06
CA ASP A 102 2.79 4.67 7.61
C ASP A 102 4.10 5.06 6.93
N ILE A 103 4.78 4.06 6.34
CA ILE A 103 6.08 4.27 5.71
C ILE A 103 6.03 5.32 4.60
N THR A 104 4.88 5.54 3.95
CA THR A 104 4.77 6.57 2.89
C THR A 104 4.77 7.99 3.45
N LYS A 105 4.57 8.15 4.77
CA LYS A 105 4.50 9.45 5.46
C LYS A 105 5.65 9.70 6.44
N THR A 106 6.57 8.74 6.61
CA THR A 106 7.70 8.91 7.52
C THR A 106 8.70 9.98 7.04
N LYS A 107 9.42 10.58 7.99
CA LYS A 107 10.48 11.56 7.69
C LYS A 107 11.54 10.94 6.77
N ARG A 108 11.96 11.71 5.76
CA ARG A 108 12.97 11.37 4.74
C ARG A 108 14.27 12.14 4.94
N GLY A 109 15.31 11.77 4.21
CA GLY A 109 16.63 12.41 4.25
C GLY A 109 17.57 11.79 5.29
N MET A 110 18.70 12.46 5.55
CA MET A 110 19.76 11.93 6.43
C MET A 110 19.26 11.57 7.83
N ASP A 111 18.41 12.41 8.42
CA ASP A 111 17.75 12.17 9.71
C ASP A 111 16.38 11.50 9.57
N GLY A 112 16.13 10.86 8.43
CA GLY A 112 14.89 10.15 8.11
C GLY A 112 14.86 8.77 8.76
N MET A 113 13.64 8.27 9.02
CA MET A 113 13.44 7.03 9.78
C MET A 113 14.20 5.83 9.19
N MET A 114 14.18 5.69 7.86
CA MET A 114 14.86 4.58 7.18
C MET A 114 16.38 4.71 7.17
N ARG A 115 16.92 5.94 7.22
CA ARG A 115 18.36 6.20 7.26
C ARG A 115 18.98 5.99 8.63
N THR A 116 18.22 6.25 9.69
CA THR A 116 18.73 6.19 11.07
C THR A 116 18.47 4.85 11.77
N MET A 117 17.65 3.96 11.20
CA MET A 117 17.33 2.65 11.77
C MET A 117 18.58 1.80 12.03
N ASP A 118 18.64 1.11 13.17
CA ASP A 118 19.71 0.14 13.43
C ASP A 118 19.58 -1.11 12.54
N THR A 119 20.65 -1.92 12.46
CA THR A 119 20.69 -3.11 11.59
C THR A 119 19.55 -4.09 11.86
N LYS A 120 19.18 -4.32 13.12
CA LYS A 120 18.13 -5.29 13.48
C LYS A 120 16.77 -4.78 13.06
N GLN A 121 16.46 -3.52 13.36
CA GLN A 121 15.22 -2.88 12.94
C GLN A 121 15.10 -2.83 11.42
N LEU A 122 16.20 -2.49 10.73
CA LEU A 122 16.25 -2.38 9.28
C LEU A 122 15.97 -3.72 8.58
N LEU A 123 16.63 -4.80 9.03
CA LEU A 123 16.43 -6.15 8.50
C LEU A 123 15.00 -6.68 8.74
N ASN A 124 14.33 -6.24 9.81
CA ASN A 124 12.92 -6.58 10.02
C ASN A 124 11.97 -5.71 9.19
N THR A 125 12.33 -4.46 8.91
CA THR A 125 11.44 -3.48 8.27
C THR A 125 11.45 -3.59 6.75
N LEU A 126 12.62 -3.82 6.14
CA LEU A 126 12.76 -3.91 4.68
C LEU A 126 11.88 -5.03 4.06
N PRO A 127 11.78 -6.24 4.62
CA PRO A 127 10.88 -7.29 4.12
C PRO A 127 9.40 -6.90 4.15
N VAL A 128 8.98 -6.11 5.16
CA VAL A 128 7.60 -5.60 5.25
C VAL A 128 7.33 -4.60 4.12
N ILE A 129 8.27 -3.69 3.87
CA ILE A 129 8.18 -2.74 2.75
C ILE A 129 8.16 -3.49 1.41
N GLN A 130 9.01 -4.50 1.23
CA GLN A 130 9.03 -5.34 0.02
C GLN A 130 7.65 -5.98 -0.25
N THR A 131 7.05 -6.57 0.78
CA THR A 131 5.73 -7.24 0.65
C THR A 131 4.63 -6.25 0.28
N GLN A 132 4.61 -5.09 0.95
CA GLN A 132 3.66 -4.02 0.62
C GLN A 132 3.85 -3.52 -0.82
N PHE A 133 5.10 -3.35 -1.25
CA PHE A 133 5.44 -2.87 -2.58
C PHE A 133 5.09 -3.89 -3.67
N ASP A 134 5.29 -5.18 -3.42
CA ASP A 134 4.88 -6.25 -4.33
C ASP A 134 3.36 -6.25 -4.53
N ALA A 135 2.59 -6.10 -3.45
CA ALA A 135 1.15 -6.04 -3.55
C ALA A 135 0.67 -4.83 -4.37
N LEU A 136 1.38 -3.69 -4.27
CA LEU A 136 1.14 -2.51 -5.11
C LEU A 136 1.40 -2.81 -6.58
N LEU A 137 2.59 -3.31 -6.90
CA LEU A 137 3.02 -3.57 -8.28
C LEU A 137 2.16 -4.66 -8.94
N ASN A 138 1.65 -5.61 -8.15
CA ASN A 138 0.71 -6.64 -8.59
C ASN A 138 -0.66 -6.10 -9.02
N PHE A 139 -0.95 -4.80 -8.87
CA PHE A 139 -2.11 -4.19 -9.54
C PHE A 139 -2.03 -4.40 -11.05
N ASN A 140 -0.82 -4.26 -11.62
CA ASN A 140 -0.43 -4.70 -12.96
C ASN A 140 -1.51 -4.41 -14.02
N ALA A 141 -1.90 -3.14 -14.13
CA ALA A 141 -2.80 -2.64 -15.15
C ALA A 141 -1.99 -2.13 -16.34
N ASN A 142 -2.51 -2.32 -17.56
CA ASN A 142 -1.99 -1.70 -18.76
C ASN A 142 -2.76 -0.39 -19.08
N PRO A 143 -2.20 0.51 -19.89
CA PRO A 143 -2.84 1.80 -20.21
C PRO A 143 -4.25 1.64 -20.80
N ASP A 144 -4.45 0.63 -21.65
CA ASP A 144 -5.72 0.29 -22.30
C ASP A 144 -6.78 -0.28 -21.35
N GLU A 145 -6.38 -0.75 -20.17
CA GLU A 145 -7.30 -1.26 -19.14
C GLU A 145 -7.81 -0.15 -18.20
N LEU A 146 -7.17 1.03 -18.23
CA LEU A 146 -7.61 2.22 -17.50
C LEU A 146 -8.75 2.92 -18.25
N THR A 147 -9.93 2.28 -18.27
CA THR A 147 -11.02 2.67 -19.17
C THR A 147 -12.09 3.57 -18.53
N ASN A 148 -12.07 3.74 -17.20
CA ASN A 148 -13.08 4.50 -16.47
C ASN A 148 -12.50 5.29 -15.28
N GLY A 149 -13.27 6.25 -14.78
CA GLY A 149 -12.83 7.15 -13.71
C GLY A 149 -12.52 6.46 -12.37
N ILE A 150 -13.09 5.29 -12.08
CA ILE A 150 -12.89 4.59 -10.81
C ILE A 150 -11.52 3.90 -10.81
N ILE A 151 -11.20 3.15 -11.88
CA ILE A 151 -9.89 2.51 -12.00
C ILE A 151 -8.77 3.55 -12.14
N HIS A 152 -9.01 4.66 -12.85
CA HIS A 152 -8.06 5.79 -12.88
C HIS A 152 -7.81 6.37 -11.48
N ALA A 153 -8.86 6.62 -10.70
CA ALA A 153 -8.70 7.13 -9.33
C ALA A 153 -7.91 6.15 -8.44
N ALA A 154 -8.19 4.85 -8.57
CA ALA A 154 -7.45 3.81 -7.85
C ALA A 154 -5.97 3.80 -8.23
N PHE A 155 -5.67 3.80 -9.54
CA PHE A 155 -4.32 3.80 -10.09
C PHE A 155 -3.53 5.04 -9.67
N MET A 156 -4.13 6.22 -9.72
CA MET A 156 -3.46 7.46 -9.29
C MET A 156 -3.07 7.46 -7.81
N LEU A 157 -3.85 6.81 -6.94
CA LEU A 157 -3.47 6.62 -5.54
C LEU A 157 -2.31 5.61 -5.40
N LEU A 158 -2.35 4.49 -6.13
CA LEU A 158 -1.22 3.54 -6.15
C LEU A 158 0.06 4.19 -6.66
N PHE A 159 -0.03 4.99 -7.72
CA PHE A 159 1.09 5.71 -8.27
C PHE A 159 1.73 6.66 -7.25
N LYS A 160 0.91 7.41 -6.52
CA LYS A 160 1.40 8.31 -5.45
C LYS A 160 2.05 7.55 -4.30
N ASP A 161 1.52 6.38 -3.93
CA ASP A 161 2.10 5.54 -2.90
C ASP A 161 3.36 4.82 -3.40
N SER A 162 3.45 4.44 -4.67
CA SER A 162 4.61 3.76 -5.24
C SER A 162 5.86 4.63 -5.20
N LEU A 163 5.73 5.92 -5.55
CA LEU A 163 6.81 6.89 -5.46
C LEU A 163 7.33 7.04 -4.02
N ARG A 164 6.40 7.13 -3.06
CA ARG A 164 6.75 7.30 -1.63
C ARG A 164 7.33 6.04 -1.00
N LEU A 165 6.79 4.88 -1.36
CA LEU A 165 7.31 3.57 -0.95
C LEU A 165 8.70 3.36 -1.50
N PHE A 166 8.90 3.59 -2.79
CA PHE A 166 10.20 3.44 -3.43
C PHE A 166 11.25 4.36 -2.80
N ALA A 167 10.90 5.62 -2.49
CA ALA A 167 11.80 6.53 -1.80
C ALA A 167 12.25 5.99 -0.42
N ALA A 168 11.31 5.51 0.41
CA ALA A 168 11.66 4.88 1.70
C ALA A 168 12.49 3.60 1.52
N TYR A 169 12.11 2.77 0.55
CA TYR A 169 12.80 1.52 0.28
C TYR A 169 14.25 1.79 -0.13
N ASN A 170 14.47 2.75 -1.03
CA ASN A 170 15.81 3.18 -1.46
C ASN A 170 16.65 3.73 -0.29
N GLU A 171 16.07 4.56 0.59
CA GLU A 171 16.76 5.00 1.81
C GLU A 171 17.17 3.84 2.70
N GLY A 172 16.29 2.85 2.89
CA GLY A 172 16.58 1.66 3.67
C GLY A 172 17.67 0.79 3.05
N ILE A 173 17.69 0.65 1.72
CA ILE A 173 18.77 -0.06 1.01
C ILE A 173 20.10 0.66 1.16
N LEU A 174 20.13 1.98 1.04
CA LEU A 174 21.38 2.72 1.21
C LEU A 174 21.91 2.58 2.65
N ASN A 175 21.04 2.66 3.66
CA ASN A 175 21.41 2.38 5.06
C ASN A 175 21.93 0.93 5.26
N LEU A 176 21.31 -0.03 4.57
CA LEU A 176 21.72 -1.44 4.61
C LEU A 176 23.14 -1.62 4.06
N LEU A 177 23.45 -0.96 2.94
CA LEU A 177 24.75 -0.99 2.30
C LEU A 177 25.82 -0.29 3.15
N ASP A 178 25.50 0.86 3.74
CA ASP A 178 26.42 1.61 4.62
C ASP A 178 26.89 0.75 5.81
N LYS A 179 26.04 -0.15 6.31
CA LYS A 179 26.33 -1.02 7.46
C LYS A 179 26.88 -2.39 7.07
N TYR A 180 26.85 -2.77 5.81
CA TYR A 180 27.01 -4.17 5.37
C TYR A 180 28.32 -4.81 5.82
N PHE A 181 29.43 -4.07 5.76
CA PHE A 181 30.76 -4.58 6.11
C PHE A 181 30.97 -4.76 7.62
N ASP A 182 30.14 -4.12 8.45
CA ASP A 182 30.15 -4.28 9.90
C ASP A 182 29.19 -5.38 10.39
N MET A 183 28.43 -5.99 9.48
CA MET A 183 27.43 -7.01 9.81
C MET A 183 28.05 -8.40 10.03
N ARG A 184 27.34 -9.23 10.79
CA ARG A 184 27.69 -10.65 10.94
C ARG A 184 27.36 -11.40 9.65
N LYS A 185 28.04 -12.53 9.41
CA LYS A 185 27.86 -13.36 8.21
C LYS A 185 26.39 -13.69 7.86
N ASN A 186 25.56 -14.00 8.86
CA ASN A 186 24.15 -14.28 8.65
C ASN A 186 23.36 -13.03 8.19
N GLN A 187 23.63 -11.88 8.81
CA GLN A 187 23.06 -10.59 8.43
C GLN A 187 23.51 -10.19 7.03
N CYS A 188 24.78 -10.38 6.66
CA CYS A 188 25.24 -10.12 5.28
C CYS A 188 24.46 -10.95 4.24
N LYS A 189 24.20 -12.24 4.53
CA LYS A 189 23.43 -13.09 3.62
C LYS A 189 21.99 -12.58 3.44
N GLU A 190 21.35 -12.19 4.53
CA GLU A 190 20.00 -11.62 4.53
C GLU A 190 19.97 -10.27 3.80
N SER A 191 20.93 -9.39 4.08
CA SER A 191 21.08 -8.08 3.41
C SER A 191 21.26 -8.23 1.90
N LEU A 192 22.05 -9.21 1.46
CA LEU A 192 22.27 -9.47 0.04
C LEU A 192 20.99 -9.94 -0.66
N ASP A 193 20.23 -10.83 -0.02
CA ASP A 193 18.91 -11.27 -0.54
C ASP A 193 17.93 -10.09 -0.66
N ILE A 194 17.88 -9.22 0.37
CA ILE A 194 17.06 -8.00 0.34
C ILE A 194 17.48 -7.06 -0.80
N TYR A 195 18.78 -6.89 -1.02
CA TYR A 195 19.32 -6.04 -2.09
C TYR A 195 19.01 -6.60 -3.50
N ILE A 196 19.17 -7.90 -3.72
CA ILE A 196 18.83 -8.53 -5.01
C ILE A 196 17.34 -8.32 -5.33
N LYS A 197 16.49 -8.58 -4.34
CA LYS A 197 15.04 -8.34 -4.42
C LYS A 197 14.67 -6.87 -4.70
N PHE A 198 15.47 -5.91 -4.23
CA PHE A 198 15.29 -4.49 -4.55
C PHE A 198 15.52 -4.20 -6.04
N LEU A 199 16.56 -4.78 -6.65
CA LEU A 199 16.88 -4.57 -8.05
C LEU A 199 15.75 -5.08 -8.98
N GLU A 200 15.20 -6.26 -8.68
CA GLU A 200 14.06 -6.82 -9.41
C GLU A 200 12.84 -5.88 -9.36
N ARG A 201 12.49 -5.41 -8.16
CA ARG A 201 11.34 -4.49 -7.96
C ARG A 201 11.54 -3.12 -8.61
N THR A 202 12.78 -2.65 -8.70
CA THR A 202 13.10 -1.40 -9.40
C THR A 202 12.79 -1.53 -10.90
N THR A 203 13.05 -2.69 -11.48
CA THR A 203 12.72 -2.98 -12.90
C THR A 203 11.21 -3.02 -13.11
N THR A 204 10.47 -3.70 -12.24
CA THR A 204 8.99 -3.75 -12.30
C THR A 204 8.36 -2.37 -12.05
N LEU A 205 8.93 -1.55 -11.16
CA LEU A 205 8.47 -0.18 -10.94
C LEU A 205 8.61 0.65 -12.22
N ALA A 206 9.71 0.54 -12.96
CA ALA A 206 9.87 1.28 -14.21
C ALA A 206 8.74 0.98 -15.21
N GLN A 207 8.34 -0.30 -15.32
CA GLN A 207 7.19 -0.70 -16.14
C GLN A 207 5.88 -0.09 -15.63
N PHE A 208 5.65 -0.13 -14.31
CA PHE A 208 4.48 0.48 -13.68
C PHE A 208 4.41 1.99 -13.94
N LEU A 209 5.55 2.71 -13.88
CA LEU A 209 5.60 4.16 -14.11
C LEU A 209 5.33 4.52 -15.57
N ASN A 210 5.68 3.67 -16.53
CA ASN A 210 5.37 3.90 -17.94
C ASN A 210 3.87 3.87 -18.23
N VAL A 211 3.07 3.17 -17.41
CA VAL A 211 1.60 3.18 -17.53
C VAL A 211 1.00 4.51 -17.05
N ALA A 212 1.72 5.24 -16.21
CA ALA A 212 1.30 6.53 -15.68
C ALA A 212 1.74 7.75 -16.53
N GLN A 213 2.62 7.53 -17.51
CA GLN A 213 3.06 8.54 -18.47
C GLN A 213 2.04 8.70 -19.60
#